data_AF-A0A6J4RUD1-F1
#
_entry.id   AF-A0A6J4RUD1-F1
#
_cell.length_a   1.000
_cell.length_b   1.000
_cell.length_c   1.000
_cell.angle_alpha   90.00
_cell.angle_beta   90.00
_cell.angle_gamma   90.00
#
_symmetry.space_group_name_H-M   'P 1'
#
loop_
_entity.id
_entity.type
_entity.pdbx_description
1 polymer ?
#
loop_
_entity_poly.entity_id
_entity_poly.type
_entity_poly.pdbx_seq_one_letter_code
_entity_poly.pdbx_strand_id
1 'polypeptide(L)'
;MQGRDDRDDRTLGELFSELAQETSTLVRQEVNLAKTEVSQKASRVGKDVGFLAAGGAVAYAGLLAILAAIIVVLDTFLPLWLAALLVGLVVAAVGAFLIKKGLDALRTEDLAPRQTMETLKEDGQWIKDQTR
;
A
#
# COMPACT_ATOMS: atom_id res chain seq x y z
N MET A 1 38.02 54.39 -26.02
CA MET A 1 36.87 53.58 -26.45
C MET A 1 37.26 52.13 -26.22
N GLN A 2 36.83 51.52 -25.11
CA GLN A 2 37.15 50.14 -24.77
C GLN A 2 36.20 49.21 -25.52
N GLY A 3 36.78 48.29 -26.28
CA GLY A 3 36.10 47.39 -27.20
C GLY A 3 35.13 46.48 -26.47
N ARG A 4 33.87 46.53 -26.91
CA ARG A 4 33.01 45.36 -26.95
C ARG A 4 33.66 44.40 -27.94
N ASP A 5 34.00 43.18 -27.52
CA ASP A 5 33.89 41.96 -28.33
C ASP A 5 34.39 40.76 -27.51
N ASP A 6 33.50 40.23 -26.67
CA ASP A 6 33.66 38.91 -26.02
C ASP A 6 32.30 38.18 -26.06
N ARG A 7 31.55 38.28 -27.16
CA ARG A 7 30.18 37.72 -27.23
C ARG A 7 29.93 36.67 -28.30
N ASP A 8 30.83 36.42 -29.25
CA ASP A 8 30.45 35.70 -30.47
C ASP A 8 30.97 34.29 -30.71
N ASP A 9 31.88 33.73 -29.89
CA ASP A 9 32.37 32.36 -30.12
C ASP A 9 32.03 31.42 -28.96
N ARG A 10 30.76 31.36 -28.55
CA ARG A 10 30.29 30.18 -27.81
C ARG A 10 30.29 29.00 -28.76
N THR A 11 31.20 28.06 -28.52
CA THR A 11 31.35 26.90 -29.40
C THR A 11 30.12 25.99 -29.27
N LEU A 12 29.73 25.30 -30.34
CA LEU A 12 28.63 24.31 -30.31
C LEU A 12 28.85 23.23 -29.23
N GLY A 13 30.11 22.98 -28.84
CA GLY A 13 30.48 22.09 -27.74
C GLY A 13 30.09 22.63 -26.36
N GLU A 14 30.19 23.94 -26.12
CA GLU A 14 29.77 24.56 -24.86
C GLU A 14 28.25 24.50 -24.69
N LEU A 15 27.48 24.76 -25.74
CA LEU A 15 26.00 24.68 -25.70
C LEU A 15 25.51 23.25 -25.43
N PHE A 16 26.17 22.25 -26.01
CA PHE A 16 25.86 20.84 -25.75
C PHE A 16 26.24 20.44 -24.32
N SER A 17 27.39 20.91 -23.82
CA SER A 17 27.81 20.69 -22.44
C SER A 17 26.83 21.32 -21.44
N GLU A 18 26.37 22.54 -21.71
CA GLU A 18 25.39 23.27 -20.89
C GLU A 18 24.04 22.55 -20.86
N LEU A 19 23.52 22.13 -22.02
CA LEU A 19 22.27 21.36 -22.11
C LEU A 19 22.37 19.99 -21.40
N ALA A 20 23.50 19.29 -21.52
CA ALA A 20 23.73 18.04 -20.81
C ALA A 20 23.77 18.25 -19.29
N GLN A 21 24.35 19.37 -18.84
CA GLN A 21 24.41 19.76 -17.44
C GLN A 21 23.02 20.13 -16.88
N GLU A 22 22.23 20.88 -17.64
CA GLU A 22 20.84 21.21 -17.31
C GLU A 22 19.96 19.95 -17.26
N THR A 23 20.09 19.06 -18.25
CA THR A 23 19.36 17.79 -18.28
C THR A 23 19.73 16.92 -17.07
N SER A 24 21.02 16.82 -16.72
CA SER A 24 21.46 16.12 -15.51
C SER A 24 20.89 16.75 -14.24
N THR A 25 20.73 18.07 -14.23
CA THR A 25 20.16 18.82 -13.10
C THR A 25 18.66 18.55 -12.96
N LEU A 26 17.90 18.58 -14.07
CA LEU A 26 16.48 18.25 -14.10
C LEU A 26 16.21 16.82 -13.64
N VAL A 27 16.98 15.85 -14.13
CA VAL A 27 16.85 14.45 -13.70
C VAL A 27 17.08 14.31 -12.19
N ARG A 28 18.09 14.98 -11.63
CA ARG A 28 18.33 14.96 -10.18
C ARG A 28 17.18 15.61 -9.40
N GLN A 29 16.62 16.70 -9.92
CA GLN A 29 15.47 17.38 -9.30
C GLN A 29 14.23 16.48 -9.31
N GLU A 30 13.94 15.80 -10.42
CA GLU A 30 12.81 14.89 -10.53
C GLU A 30 12.96 13.69 -9.57
N VAL A 31 14.17 13.13 -9.46
CA VAL A 31 14.46 12.08 -8.48
C VAL A 31 14.27 12.58 -7.05
N ASN A 32 14.72 13.80 -6.73
CA ASN A 32 14.54 14.39 -5.41
C ASN A 32 13.07 14.69 -5.10
N LEU A 33 12.31 15.13 -6.10
CA LEU A 33 10.88 15.40 -5.99
C LEU A 33 10.11 14.08 -5.77
N ALA A 34 10.35 13.07 -6.60
CA ALA A 34 9.76 11.74 -6.46
C ALA A 34 10.10 11.13 -5.08
N LYS A 35 11.34 11.26 -4.62
CA LYS A 35 11.75 10.81 -3.28
C LYS A 35 10.97 11.54 -2.18
N THR A 36 10.79 12.85 -2.31
CA THR A 36 10.02 13.65 -1.35
C THR A 36 8.55 13.22 -1.34
N GLU A 37 7.93 13.07 -2.50
CA GLU A 37 6.53 12.68 -2.60
C GLU A 37 6.28 11.27 -2.05
N VAL A 38 7.16 10.31 -2.39
CA VAL A 38 7.10 8.94 -1.85
C VAL A 38 7.27 8.96 -0.33
N SER A 39 8.22 9.74 0.20
CA SER A 39 8.44 9.88 1.64
C SER A 39 7.22 10.47 2.36
N GLN A 40 6.62 11.53 1.81
CA GLN A 40 5.42 12.15 2.36
C GLN A 40 4.21 11.21 2.33
N LYS A 41 3.99 10.51 1.21
CA LYS A 41 2.94 9.48 1.08
C LYS A 41 3.17 8.35 2.07
N ALA A 42 4.39 7.82 2.16
CA ALA A 42 4.74 6.77 3.11
C ALA A 42 4.55 7.19 4.56
N SER A 43 4.93 8.42 4.92
CA SER A 43 4.75 8.95 6.27
C SER A 43 3.26 9.08 6.63
N ARG A 44 2.44 9.61 5.72
CA ARG A 44 1.00 9.75 5.92
C ARG A 44 0.32 8.39 6.07
N VAL A 45 0.54 7.49 5.11
CA VAL A 45 -0.01 6.13 5.15
C VAL A 45 0.49 5.38 6.39
N GLY A 46 1.77 5.51 6.74
CA GLY A 46 2.34 4.88 7.93
C GLY A 46 1.71 5.37 9.23
N LYS A 47 1.41 6.66 9.35
CA LYS A 47 0.70 7.23 10.50
C LYS A 47 -0.72 6.67 10.61
N ASP A 48 -1.45 6.63 9.50
CA ASP A 48 -2.84 6.15 9.48
C ASP A 48 -2.92 4.65 9.78
N VAL A 49 -2.03 3.85 9.20
CA VAL A 49 -1.88 2.42 9.54
C VAL A 49 -1.48 2.24 11.01
N GLY A 50 -0.61 3.10 11.54
CA GLY A 50 -0.23 3.09 12.95
C GLY A 50 -1.42 3.32 13.90
N PHE A 51 -2.27 4.32 13.62
CA PHE A 51 -3.49 4.53 14.39
C PHE A 51 -4.49 3.39 14.25
N LEU A 52 -4.66 2.82 13.06
CA LEU A 52 -5.54 1.69 12.84
C LEU A 52 -5.08 0.46 13.63
N ALA A 53 -3.77 0.17 13.63
CA ALA A 53 -3.19 -0.93 14.38
C ALA A 53 -3.35 -0.73 15.90
N ALA A 54 -3.01 0.46 16.41
CA ALA A 54 -3.14 0.77 17.83
C ALA A 54 -4.60 0.75 18.29
N GLY A 55 -5.50 1.38 17.53
CA GLY A 55 -6.94 1.38 17.81
C GLY A 55 -7.53 -0.03 17.75
N GLY A 56 -7.12 -0.83 16.76
CA GLY A 56 -7.50 -2.24 16.64
C GLY A 56 -7.05 -3.07 17.84
N ALA A 57 -5.81 -2.87 18.32
CA ALA A 57 -5.30 -3.55 19.51
C ALA A 57 -6.09 -3.17 20.78
N VAL A 58 -6.39 -1.90 20.98
CA VAL A 58 -7.21 -1.42 22.10
C VAL A 58 -8.63 -1.97 22.02
N ALA A 59 -9.25 -1.94 20.84
CA ALA A 59 -10.58 -2.50 20.62
C ALA A 59 -10.62 -4.02 20.88
N TYR A 60 -9.59 -4.75 20.45
CA TYR A 60 -9.45 -6.17 20.72
C TYR A 60 -9.32 -6.47 22.22
N ALA A 61 -8.50 -5.71 22.95
CA ALA A 61 -8.41 -5.83 24.40
C ALA A 61 -9.75 -5.54 25.10
N GLY A 62 -10.47 -4.51 24.65
CA GLY A 62 -11.82 -4.19 25.14
C GLY A 62 -12.83 -5.31 24.86
N LEU A 63 -12.77 -5.94 23.69
CA LEU A 63 -13.59 -7.10 23.35
C LEU A 63 -13.32 -8.27 24.30
N LEU A 64 -12.04 -8.59 24.58
CA LEU A 64 -11.68 -9.64 25.53
C LEU A 64 -12.22 -9.35 26.94
N ALA A 65 -12.15 -8.09 27.39
CA ALA A 65 -12.70 -7.67 28.68
C ALA A 65 -14.24 -7.84 28.73
N ILE A 66 -14.95 -7.49 27.64
CA ILE A 66 -16.40 -7.70 27.54
C ILE A 66 -16.73 -9.19 27.55
N LEU A 67 -16.01 -10.02 26.80
CA LEU A 67 -16.21 -11.48 26.80
C LEU A 67 -15.99 -12.07 28.21
N ALA A 68 -14.93 -11.64 28.91
CA ALA A 68 -14.68 -12.03 30.29
C ALA A 68 -15.83 -11.60 31.21
N ALA A 69 -16.34 -10.36 31.06
CA ALA A 69 -17.48 -9.89 31.83
C ALA A 69 -18.75 -10.73 31.58
N ILE A 70 -19.02 -11.10 30.33
CA ILE A 70 -20.14 -11.99 29.99
C ILE A 70 -19.97 -13.35 30.68
N ILE A 71 -18.76 -13.92 30.66
CA ILE A 71 -18.48 -15.19 31.34
C ILE A 71 -18.75 -15.07 32.84
N VAL A 72 -18.28 -14.00 33.48
CA VAL A 72 -18.50 -13.74 34.92
C VAL A 72 -19.99 -13.57 35.24
N VAL A 73 -20.74 -12.89 34.38
CA VAL A 73 -22.20 -12.76 34.55
C VAL A 73 -22.89 -14.12 34.42
N LEU A 74 -22.50 -14.94 33.44
CA LEU A 74 -23.06 -16.29 33.27
C LEU A 74 -22.70 -17.24 34.42
N ASP A 75 -21.54 -17.05 35.05
CA ASP A 75 -21.11 -17.84 36.22
C ASP A 75 -22.13 -17.78 37.38
N THR A 76 -22.94 -16.72 37.45
CA THR A 76 -24.03 -16.60 38.43
C THR A 76 -25.17 -17.60 38.22
N PHE A 77 -25.30 -18.18 37.01
CA PHE A 77 -26.36 -19.11 36.63
C PHE A 77 -25.86 -20.54 36.41
N LEU A 78 -24.58 -20.72 36.06
CA LEU A 78 -23.98 -22.02 35.75
C LEU A 78 -22.47 -22.02 36.08
N PRO A 79 -21.82 -23.17 36.32
CA PRO A 79 -20.40 -23.22 36.64
C PRO A 79 -19.51 -22.50 35.61
N LEU A 80 -18.48 -21.78 36.08
CA LEU A 80 -17.54 -21.00 35.28
C LEU A 80 -17.02 -21.71 34.02
N TRP A 81 -16.71 -23.01 34.11
CA TRP A 81 -16.21 -23.79 32.98
C TRP A 81 -17.26 -23.94 31.86
N LEU A 82 -18.54 -24.10 32.20
CA LEU A 82 -19.63 -24.14 31.23
C LEU A 82 -19.90 -22.76 30.64
N ALA A 83 -19.80 -21.70 31.45
CA ALA A 83 -19.98 -20.33 30.99
C ALA A 83 -18.91 -19.96 29.95
N ALA A 84 -17.65 -20.25 30.26
CA ALA A 84 -16.53 -20.06 29.34
C ALA A 84 -16.68 -20.88 28.05
N LEU A 85 -17.13 -22.15 28.15
CA LEU A 85 -17.36 -22.98 26.96
C LEU A 85 -18.48 -22.46 26.07
N LEU A 86 -19.61 -22.02 26.64
CA LEU A 86 -20.72 -21.47 25.89
C LEU A 86 -20.33 -20.19 25.14
N VAL A 87 -19.72 -19.24 25.85
CA VAL A 87 -19.24 -18.00 25.24
C VAL A 87 -18.18 -18.29 24.17
N GLY A 88 -17.24 -19.18 24.48
CA GLY A 88 -16.21 -19.62 23.53
C GLY A 88 -16.79 -20.24 22.27
N LEU A 89 -17.82 -21.08 22.38
CA LEU A 89 -18.48 -21.70 21.23
C LEU A 89 -19.18 -20.65 20.35
N VAL A 90 -19.88 -19.68 20.94
CA VAL A 90 -20.53 -18.59 20.22
C VAL A 90 -19.48 -17.74 19.47
N VAL A 91 -18.41 -17.35 20.15
CA VAL A 91 -17.32 -16.58 19.53
C VAL A 91 -16.63 -17.37 18.41
N ALA A 92 -16.38 -18.67 18.61
CA ALA A 92 -15.80 -19.53 17.59
C ALA A 92 -16.71 -19.67 16.35
N ALA A 93 -18.03 -19.78 16.55
CA ALA A 93 -18.99 -19.84 15.47
C ALA A 93 -19.01 -18.54 14.65
N VAL A 94 -19.03 -17.38 15.32
CA VAL A 94 -18.93 -16.07 14.67
C VAL A 94 -17.61 -15.94 13.90
N GLY A 95 -16.49 -16.34 14.52
CA GLY A 95 -15.18 -16.34 13.88
C GLY A 95 -15.13 -17.20 12.63
N ALA A 96 -15.64 -18.43 12.71
CA ALA A 96 -15.72 -19.34 11.55
C ALA A 96 -16.59 -18.77 10.43
N PHE A 97 -17.71 -18.11 10.76
CA PHE A 97 -18.54 -17.44 9.77
C PHE A 97 -17.82 -16.27 9.07
N LEU A 98 -17.13 -15.41 9.84
CA LEU A 98 -16.36 -14.30 9.28
C LEU A 98 -15.21 -14.78 8.39
N ILE A 99 -14.49 -15.83 8.81
CA ILE A 99 -13.43 -16.45 8.00
C ILE A 99 -13.99 -16.97 6.67
N LYS A 100 -15.11 -17.70 6.71
CA LYS A 100 -15.77 -18.19 5.49
C LYS A 100 -16.15 -17.04 4.56
N LYS A 101 -16.81 -16.01 5.08
CA LYS A 101 -17.20 -14.83 4.29
C LYS A 101 -15.99 -14.14 3.66
N GLY A 102 -14.89 -14.01 4.39
CA GLY A 102 -13.64 -13.44 3.87
C GLY A 102 -13.03 -14.30 2.77
N LEU A 103 -12.95 -15.61 2.99
CA LEU A 103 -12.45 -16.55 1.98
C LEU A 103 -13.31 -16.56 0.71
N ASP A 104 -14.63 -16.49 0.86
CA ASP A 104 -15.56 -16.45 -0.26
C ASP A 104 -15.44 -15.13 -1.05
N ALA A 105 -15.23 -14.00 -0.37
CA ALA A 105 -14.96 -12.72 -1.03
C ALA A 105 -13.68 -12.80 -1.87
N LEU A 106 -12.60 -13.36 -1.31
CA LEU A 106 -11.32 -13.54 -2.03
C LEU A 106 -11.42 -14.51 -3.22
N ARG A 107 -12.35 -15.47 -3.18
CA ARG A 107 -12.60 -16.41 -4.29
C ARG A 107 -13.43 -15.81 -5.41
N THR A 108 -14.28 -14.84 -5.10
CA THR A 108 -15.22 -14.22 -6.04
C THR A 108 -14.58 -13.03 -6.75
N GLU A 109 -13.64 -12.35 -6.11
CA GLU A 109 -12.78 -11.34 -6.73
C GLU A 109 -11.81 -12.03 -7.69
N ASP A 110 -11.96 -11.77 -9.00
CA ASP A 110 -10.93 -12.08 -9.99
C ASP A 110 -9.71 -11.18 -9.72
N LEU A 111 -8.87 -11.59 -8.77
CA LEU A 111 -7.66 -10.85 -8.38
C LEU A 111 -6.62 -10.75 -9.52
N ALA A 112 -6.84 -11.47 -10.62
CA ALA A 112 -6.05 -11.34 -11.83
C ALA A 112 -6.54 -10.11 -12.63
N PRO A 113 -5.69 -9.08 -12.86
CA PRO A 113 -6.05 -7.95 -13.70
C PRO A 113 -6.14 -8.40 -15.16
N ARG A 114 -7.32 -8.88 -15.57
CA ARG A 114 -7.57 -9.48 -16.88
C ARG A 114 -7.21 -8.54 -18.02
N GLN A 115 -7.52 -7.25 -17.88
CA GLN A 115 -7.20 -6.22 -18.86
C GLN A 115 -5.69 -6.05 -19.03
N THR A 116 -4.92 -6.07 -17.93
CA THR A 116 -3.44 -5.97 -17.97
C THR A 116 -2.82 -7.23 -18.57
N MET A 117 -3.39 -8.41 -18.30
CA MET A 117 -2.92 -9.65 -18.91
C MET A 117 -3.23 -9.72 -20.41
N GLU A 118 -4.32 -9.10 -20.87
CA GLU A 118 -4.71 -9.03 -22.27
C GLU A 118 -3.81 -8.07 -23.05
N THR A 119 -3.53 -6.88 -22.51
CA THR A 119 -2.57 -5.93 -23.11
C THR A 119 -1.16 -6.52 -23.19
N LEU A 120 -0.68 -7.20 -22.14
CA LEU A 120 0.63 -7.88 -22.18
C LEU A 120 0.69 -9.03 -23.20
N LYS A 121 -0.45 -9.68 -23.51
CA LYS A 121 -0.53 -10.70 -24.55
C LYS A 121 -0.50 -10.09 -25.95
N GLU A 122 -1.26 -9.01 -26.18
CA GLU A 122 -1.25 -8.27 -27.44
C GLU A 122 0.14 -7.69 -27.73
N ASP A 123 0.79 -7.07 -26.74
CA ASP A 123 2.14 -6.52 -26.86
C ASP A 123 3.16 -7.63 -27.21
N GLY A 124 3.04 -8.80 -26.58
CA GLY A 124 3.89 -9.95 -26.86
C GLY A 124 3.65 -10.58 -28.24
N GLN A 125 2.40 -10.53 -28.74
CA GLN A 125 2.06 -10.99 -30.09
C GLN A 125 2.58 -10.02 -31.16
N TRP A 126 2.44 -8.71 -30.93
CA TRP A 126 2.94 -7.67 -31.83
C TRP A 126 4.47 -7.77 -32.03
N ILE A 127 5.22 -8.01 -30.95
CA ILE A 127 6.69 -8.21 -31.02
C ILE A 127 7.06 -9.46 -31.82
N LYS A 128 6.29 -10.55 -31.71
CA LYS A 128 6.52 -11.80 -32.46
C LYS A 128 6.22 -11.65 -33.95
N ASP A 129 5.20 -10.89 -34.32
CA ASP A 129 4.86 -10.63 -35.71
C ASP A 129 5.86 -9.68 -36.38
N GLN A 130 6.53 -8.80 -35.61
CA GLN A 130 7.55 -7.89 -36.14
C GLN A 130 8.92 -8.54 -36.40
N THR A 131 9.18 -9.72 -35.82
CA THR A 131 10.45 -10.45 -35.95
C THR A 131 10.41 -11.60 -36.95
N ARG A 132 9.28 -11.80 -37.65
CA ARG A 132 9.10 -12.80 -38.70
C ARG A 132 8.95 -12.15 -40.07
#